data_AF-A0A1X0CLW5-F1
#
_entry.id   AF-A0A1X0CLW5-F1
#
_cell.length_a   1.000
_cell.length_b   1.000
_cell.length_c   1.000
_cell.angle_alpha   90.00
_cell.angle_beta   90.00
_cell.angle_gamma   90.00
#
_symmetry.space_group_name_H-M   'P 1'
#
loop_
_entity.id
_entity.type
_entity.pdbx_description
1 polymer ?
#
loop_
_entity_poly.entity_id
_entity_poly.type
_entity_poly.pdbx_seq_one_letter_code
_entity_poly.pdbx_strand_id
1 'polypeptide(L)'
;MWHGGVPGLNAGDMITPQALNAGQHLRDDCPTCQARANGTPLAGDDNDPTLVYVTTDREYARLYAAGYPNGGLYVVEPVGELVDRGAHDPVPSWGCEAARVLSVYDPCVSPTAKEARRMVRRWLNA
;
A
#
# COMPACT_ATOMS: atom_id res chain seq x y z
N MET A 1 2.82 -12.93 -2.53
CA MET A 1 2.39 -11.94 -1.52
C MET A 1 1.35 -11.02 -2.15
N TRP A 2 0.79 -10.07 -1.39
CA TRP A 2 -0.20 -9.11 -1.85
C TRP A 2 0.36 -7.69 -1.84
N HIS A 3 0.03 -6.92 -2.87
CA HIS A 3 0.27 -5.48 -2.94
C HIS A 3 -1.03 -4.78 -3.36
N GLY A 4 -1.37 -3.69 -2.69
CA GLY A 4 -2.50 -2.83 -3.06
C GLY A 4 -2.01 -1.41 -3.29
N GLY A 5 -2.34 -0.83 -4.43
CA GLY A 5 -1.78 0.45 -4.81
C GLY A 5 -2.33 1.01 -6.12
N VAL A 6 -1.45 1.67 -6.87
CA VAL A 6 -1.77 2.33 -8.14
C VAL A 6 -2.47 1.37 -9.12
N PRO A 7 -3.51 1.82 -9.85
CA PRO A 7 -4.20 0.98 -10.82
C PRO A 7 -3.42 0.78 -12.13
N GLY A 8 -3.94 -0.13 -12.97
CA GLY A 8 -3.52 -0.25 -14.37
C GLY A 8 -2.31 -1.14 -14.62
N LEU A 9 -1.80 -1.83 -13.61
CA LEU A 9 -0.72 -2.80 -13.78
C LEU A 9 -1.24 -4.15 -14.29
N ASN A 10 -0.40 -4.87 -15.01
CA ASN A 10 -0.65 -6.18 -15.61
C ASN A 10 0.33 -7.22 -15.06
N ALA A 11 0.01 -8.51 -15.29
CA ALA A 11 0.95 -9.58 -14.98
C ALA A 11 2.27 -9.39 -15.76
N GLY A 12 3.40 -9.52 -15.05
CA GLY A 12 4.75 -9.29 -15.56
C GLY A 12 5.31 -7.91 -15.22
N ASP A 13 4.45 -6.91 -14.96
CA ASP A 13 4.86 -5.54 -14.64
C ASP A 13 5.67 -5.49 -13.34
N MET A 14 6.57 -4.51 -13.25
CA MET A 14 7.38 -4.26 -12.06
C MET A 14 6.85 -3.05 -11.31
N ILE A 15 6.51 -3.25 -10.04
CA ILE A 15 6.22 -2.17 -9.11
C ILE A 15 7.55 -1.73 -8.51
N THR A 16 7.88 -0.46 -8.64
CA THR A 16 9.08 0.16 -8.05
C THR A 16 8.67 1.22 -7.02
N PRO A 17 9.56 1.57 -6.08
CA PRO A 17 9.33 2.66 -5.15
C PRO A 17 9.07 3.94 -5.94
N GLN A 18 8.04 4.68 -5.54
CA GLN A 18 7.71 5.94 -6.18
C GLN A 18 8.37 7.08 -5.40
N ALA A 19 9.00 8.00 -6.13
CA ALA A 19 9.54 9.22 -5.53
C ALA A 19 8.43 9.96 -4.76
N LEU A 20 8.80 10.54 -3.61
CA LEU A 20 7.93 11.44 -2.86
C LEU A 20 7.29 12.46 -3.82
N ASN A 21 5.96 12.61 -3.74
CA ASN A 21 5.11 13.50 -4.56
C ASN A 21 4.70 13.01 -5.97
N ALA A 22 5.27 11.95 -6.53
CA ALA A 22 4.83 11.39 -7.81
C ALA A 22 3.95 10.17 -7.58
N GLY A 23 2.64 10.29 -7.79
CA GLY A 23 1.72 9.15 -7.77
C GLY A 23 1.36 8.61 -6.37
N GLN A 24 1.86 9.20 -5.29
CA GLN A 24 1.46 8.83 -3.92
C GLN A 24 0.02 9.26 -3.64
N HIS A 25 -0.77 8.36 -3.03
CA HIS A 25 -2.11 8.69 -2.53
C HIS A 25 -2.00 9.50 -1.22
N LEU A 26 -1.82 10.81 -1.37
CA LEU A 26 -1.81 11.75 -0.26
C LEU A 26 -3.24 12.26 -0.05
N ARG A 27 -3.82 12.06 1.13
CA ARG A 27 -5.14 12.63 1.46
C ARG A 27 -5.00 13.96 2.18
N ASP A 28 -5.82 14.92 1.78
CA ASP A 28 -5.88 16.24 2.40
C ASP A 28 -6.34 16.19 3.87
N ASP A 29 -6.99 15.12 4.32
CA ASP A 29 -7.47 14.94 5.70
C ASP A 29 -6.57 14.02 6.55
N CYS A 30 -5.36 13.72 6.07
CA CYS A 30 -4.41 12.82 6.73
C CYS A 30 -3.14 13.61 7.15
N PRO A 31 -2.91 13.86 8.45
CA PRO A 31 -1.75 14.62 8.93
C PRO A 31 -0.41 14.03 8.47
N THR A 32 -0.25 12.71 8.49
CA THR A 32 0.94 12.03 7.97
C THR A 32 1.12 12.26 6.47
N CYS A 33 0.03 12.26 5.70
CA CYS A 33 0.06 12.46 4.26
C CYS A 33 0.44 13.91 3.89
N GLN A 34 -0.11 14.88 4.61
CA GLN A 34 0.27 16.30 4.46
C GLN A 34 1.75 16.52 4.83
N ALA A 35 2.19 15.92 5.93
CA ALA A 35 3.59 15.98 6.38
C ALA A 35 4.55 15.42 5.31
N ARG A 36 4.19 14.28 4.69
CA ARG A 36 4.93 13.73 3.54
C ARG A 36 4.92 14.64 2.32
N ALA A 37 3.77 15.22 1.96
CA ALA A 37 3.64 16.15 0.83
C ALA A 37 4.60 17.35 0.95
N ASN A 38 4.80 17.82 2.19
CA ASN A 38 5.65 18.96 2.49
C ASN A 38 7.13 18.59 2.70
N GLY A 39 7.50 17.32 2.53
CA GLY A 39 8.87 16.84 2.76
C GLY A 39 9.29 16.83 4.24
N THR A 40 8.34 16.87 5.16
CA THR A 40 8.57 16.88 6.61
C THR A 40 7.79 15.75 7.29
N PRO A 41 8.20 14.47 7.15
CA PRO A 41 7.51 13.35 7.77
C PRO A 41 7.32 13.53 9.27
N LEU A 42 6.17 13.10 9.80
CA LEU A 42 5.90 13.21 11.24
C LEU A 42 6.83 12.28 12.04
N ALA A 43 7.10 12.64 13.30
CA ALA A 43 7.79 11.75 14.22
C ALA A 43 6.97 10.46 14.42
N GLY A 44 7.52 9.32 14.00
CA GLY A 44 6.82 8.03 13.98
C GLY A 44 6.26 7.63 12.61
N ASP A 45 6.48 8.43 11.56
CA ASP A 45 6.27 7.99 10.19
C ASP A 45 7.34 6.96 9.82
N ASP A 46 6.92 5.71 9.71
CA ASP A 46 7.78 4.57 9.47
C ASP A 46 7.89 4.25 7.97
N ASN A 47 7.18 4.98 7.11
CA ASN A 47 7.16 4.71 5.69
C ASN A 47 8.48 5.15 5.03
N ASP A 48 9.15 4.17 4.44
CA ASP A 48 10.37 4.33 3.68
C ASP A 48 10.00 4.48 2.19
N PRO A 49 10.21 5.66 1.58
CA PRO A 49 9.88 5.91 0.19
C PRO A 49 10.77 5.12 -0.80
N THR A 50 11.80 4.44 -0.30
CA THR A 50 12.68 3.58 -1.10
C THR A 50 12.20 2.13 -1.19
N LEU A 51 11.08 1.78 -0.54
CA LEU A 51 10.55 0.42 -0.49
C LEU A 51 9.18 0.28 -1.16
N VAL A 52 8.94 -0.91 -1.70
CA VAL A 52 7.61 -1.42 -2.08
C VAL A 52 7.08 -2.30 -0.96
N TYR A 53 5.89 -1.97 -0.47
CA TYR A 53 5.26 -2.68 0.63
C TYR A 53 4.43 -3.87 0.14
N VAL A 54 4.62 -5.01 0.80
CA VAL A 54 3.94 -6.27 0.52
C VAL A 54 3.51 -6.95 1.82
N THR A 55 2.45 -7.74 1.77
CA THR A 55 1.93 -8.47 2.93
C THR A 55 1.40 -9.85 2.54
N THR A 56 1.25 -10.74 3.51
CA THR A 56 0.51 -12.00 3.33
C THR A 56 -0.99 -11.83 3.56
N ASP A 57 -1.46 -10.73 4.16
CA ASP A 57 -2.89 -10.44 4.37
C ASP A 57 -3.49 -9.67 3.18
N ARG A 58 -4.34 -10.36 2.42
CA ARG A 58 -5.03 -9.79 1.26
C ARG A 58 -5.90 -8.58 1.62
N GLU A 59 -6.64 -8.64 2.72
CA GLU A 59 -7.58 -7.57 3.10
C GLU A 59 -6.84 -6.32 3.59
N TYR A 60 -5.66 -6.51 4.19
CA TYR A 60 -4.77 -5.40 4.51
C TYR A 60 -4.25 -4.73 3.23
N ALA A 61 -3.74 -5.49 2.25
CA ALA A 61 -3.37 -4.92 0.95
C ALA A 61 -4.56 -4.23 0.26
N ARG A 62 -5.77 -4.82 0.32
CA ARG A 62 -7.00 -4.23 -0.24
C ARG A 62 -7.33 -2.86 0.38
N LEU A 63 -7.04 -2.64 1.67
CA LEU A 63 -7.21 -1.34 2.32
C LEU A 63 -6.35 -0.26 1.63
N TYR A 64 -5.09 -0.58 1.32
CA TYR A 64 -4.18 0.35 0.63
C TYR A 64 -4.60 0.59 -0.82
N ALA A 65 -5.05 -0.45 -1.53
CA ALA A 65 -5.63 -0.30 -2.87
C ALA A 65 -6.84 0.66 -2.87
N ALA A 66 -7.75 0.51 -1.89
CA ALA A 66 -8.91 1.39 -1.73
C ALA A 66 -8.57 2.85 -1.42
N GLY A 67 -7.31 3.15 -1.07
CA GLY A 67 -6.81 4.51 -1.00
C GLY A 67 -6.87 5.19 -2.37
N TYR A 68 -6.35 4.53 -3.41
CA TYR A 68 -6.19 5.13 -4.73
C TYR A 68 -7.52 5.27 -5.49
N PRO A 69 -7.70 6.33 -6.29
CA PRO A 69 -8.76 6.36 -7.30
C PRO A 69 -8.63 5.14 -8.22
N ASN A 70 -9.66 4.28 -8.21
CA ASN A 70 -9.69 3.00 -8.93
C ASN A 70 -8.56 2.02 -8.57
N GLY A 71 -7.94 2.09 -7.39
CA GLY A 71 -6.74 1.33 -7.05
C GLY A 71 -6.82 -0.17 -7.29
N GLY A 72 -5.68 -0.77 -7.61
CA GLY A 72 -5.58 -2.20 -7.95
C GLY A 72 -5.07 -3.05 -6.78
N LEU A 73 -5.52 -4.30 -6.74
CA LEU A 73 -5.03 -5.34 -5.83
C LEU A 73 -4.34 -6.46 -6.64
N TYR A 74 -3.11 -6.75 -6.27
CA TYR A 74 -2.20 -7.60 -7.05
C TYR A 74 -1.65 -8.74 -6.19
N VAL A 75 -1.48 -9.91 -6.82
CA VAL A 75 -0.59 -10.95 -6.31
C VAL A 75 0.79 -10.66 -6.87
N VAL A 76 1.79 -10.59 -5.99
CA VAL A 76 3.15 -10.17 -6.35
C VAL A 76 4.21 -11.14 -5.82
N GLU A 77 5.33 -11.17 -6.52
CA GLU A 77 6.60 -11.70 -6.08
C GLU A 77 7.53 -10.54 -5.69
N PRO A 78 7.95 -10.44 -4.42
CA PRO A 78 8.94 -9.46 -4.00
C PRO A 78 10.29 -9.71 -4.68
N VAL A 79 10.98 -8.64 -5.03
CA VAL A 79 12.34 -8.66 -5.60
C VAL A 79 13.26 -7.95 -4.62
N GLY A 80 14.43 -8.56 -4.37
CA GLY A 80 15.40 -8.06 -3.40
C GLY A 80 15.17 -8.61 -2.00
N GLU A 81 15.86 -8.02 -1.02
CA GLU A 81 15.73 -8.38 0.39
C GLU A 81 14.37 -7.95 0.96
N LEU A 82 13.79 -8.81 1.81
CA LEU A 82 12.59 -8.49 2.57
C LEU A 82 12.98 -7.84 3.90
N VAL A 83 12.67 -6.56 4.03
CA VAL A 83 12.82 -5.82 5.28
C VAL A 83 11.54 -5.99 6.10
N ASP A 84 11.64 -6.56 7.29
CA ASP A 84 10.47 -6.73 8.18
C ASP A 84 9.89 -5.38 8.62
N ARG A 85 8.58 -5.20 8.40
CA ARG A 85 7.81 -4.02 8.76
C ARG A 85 6.68 -4.32 9.75
N GLY A 86 6.56 -5.57 10.22
CA GLY A 86 5.47 -6.02 11.08
C GLY A 86 5.43 -5.37 12.47
N ALA A 87 6.48 -4.67 12.90
CA ALA A 87 6.44 -3.86 14.12
C ALA A 87 5.53 -2.63 14.01
N HIS A 88 5.24 -2.19 12.78
CA HIS A 88 4.45 -0.99 12.49
C HIS A 88 3.06 -1.31 11.95
N ASP A 89 2.84 -2.56 11.54
CA ASP A 89 1.59 -3.01 10.94
C ASP A 89 0.91 -4.08 11.81
N PRO A 90 -0.44 -4.12 11.84
CA PRO A 90 -1.18 -5.12 12.61
C PRO A 90 -1.17 -6.52 11.98
N VAL A 91 -0.46 -6.69 10.86
CA VAL A 91 -0.33 -7.94 10.10
C VAL A 91 1.12 -8.11 9.64
N PRO A 92 1.57 -9.34 9.33
CA PRO A 92 2.89 -9.56 8.74
C PRO A 92 3.04 -8.77 7.42
N SER A 93 4.02 -7.86 7.41
CA SER A 93 4.30 -6.98 6.29
C SER A 93 5.80 -6.77 6.12
N TRP A 94 6.20 -6.49 4.89
CA TRP A 94 7.59 -6.30 4.52
C TRP A 94 7.72 -5.18 3.49
N GLY A 95 8.88 -4.53 3.49
CA GLY A 95 9.36 -3.72 2.38
C GLY A 95 10.32 -4.52 1.52
N CYS A 96 10.34 -4.24 0.22
CA CYS A 96 11.27 -4.82 -0.76
C CYS A 96 11.69 -3.76 -1.79
N GLU A 97 12.76 -4.01 -2.53
CA GLU A 97 13.27 -3.07 -3.54
C GLU A 97 12.29 -2.87 -4.69
N ALA A 98 11.59 -3.94 -5.09
CA ALA A 98 10.57 -3.92 -6.13
C ALA A 98 9.64 -5.13 -5.97
N ALA A 99 8.50 -5.13 -6.64
CA ALA A 99 7.61 -6.30 -6.66
C ALA A 99 7.11 -6.58 -8.07
N ARG A 100 7.30 -7.80 -8.56
CA ARG A 100 6.77 -8.26 -9.84
C ARG A 100 5.31 -8.67 -9.68
N VAL A 101 4.43 -8.13 -10.52
CA VAL A 101 3.03 -8.56 -10.57
C VAL A 101 2.95 -9.95 -11.18
N LEU A 102 2.46 -10.92 -10.42
CA LEU A 102 2.18 -12.28 -10.91
C LEU A 102 0.78 -12.35 -11.52
N SER A 103 -0.19 -11.70 -10.89
CA SER A 103 -1.56 -11.60 -11.42
C SER A 103 -2.29 -10.39 -10.84
N VAL A 104 -3.26 -9.89 -11.61
CA VAL A 104 -4.20 -8.86 -11.16
C VAL A 104 -5.39 -9.56 -10.51
N TYR A 105 -5.60 -9.33 -9.22
CA TYR A 105 -6.71 -9.94 -8.48
C TYR A 105 -7.99 -9.10 -8.59
N ASP A 106 -7.87 -7.80 -8.36
CA ASP A 106 -8.94 -6.83 -8.55
C ASP A 106 -8.36 -5.58 -9.21
N PRO A 107 -8.70 -5.29 -10.48
CA PRO A 107 -8.15 -4.14 -11.19
C PRO A 107 -8.75 -2.80 -10.71
N CYS A 108 -9.85 -2.81 -9.94
CA CYS A 108 -10.52 -1.60 -9.47
C CYS A 108 -11.24 -1.87 -8.14
N VAL A 109 -10.47 -1.78 -7.05
CA VAL A 109 -10.96 -1.97 -5.69
C VAL A 109 -11.97 -0.88 -5.34
N SER A 110 -13.25 -1.26 -5.36
CA SER A 110 -14.40 -0.39 -5.07
C SER A 110 -15.21 -0.93 -3.88
N PRO A 111 -14.72 -0.78 -2.63
CA PRO A 111 -15.42 -1.29 -1.47
C PRO A 111 -16.74 -0.56 -1.27
N THR A 112 -17.80 -1.31 -0.95
CA THR A 112 -19.06 -0.73 -0.50
C THR A 112 -18.86 0.05 0.80
N ALA A 113 -19.78 0.98 1.13
CA ALA A 113 -19.74 1.71 2.40
C ALA A 113 -19.69 0.78 3.63
N LYS A 114 -20.31 -0.40 3.55
CA LYS A 114 -20.27 -1.41 4.62
C LYS A 114 -18.88 -2.03 4.75
N GLU A 115 -18.24 -2.36 3.63
CA GLU A 115 -16.88 -2.92 3.61
C GLU A 115 -15.85 -1.89 4.06
N ALA A 116 -15.91 -0.65 3.56
CA ALA A 116 -15.02 0.43 3.98
C ALA A 116 -15.10 0.64 5.51
N ARG A 117 -16.30 0.71 6.09
CA ARG A 117 -16.49 0.80 7.55
C ARG A 117 -15.96 -0.40 8.32
N ARG A 118 -15.92 -1.59 7.70
CA ARG A 118 -15.36 -2.80 8.32
C ARG A 118 -13.83 -2.77 8.27
N MET A 119 -13.25 -2.34 7.15
CA MET A 119 -11.80 -2.22 6.96
C MET A 119 -11.22 -1.18 7.92
N VAL A 120 -11.85 0.00 8.03
CA VAL A 120 -11.45 1.05 8.99
C VAL A 120 -11.52 0.53 10.43
N ARG A 121 -12.62 -0.11 10.82
CA ARG A 121 -12.76 -0.66 12.18
C ARG A 121 -11.74 -1.74 12.52
N ARG A 122 -11.30 -2.51 11.52
CA ARG A 122 -10.36 -3.61 11.72
C ARG A 122 -8.93 -3.11 11.93
N TRP A 123 -8.55 -1.98 11.31
CA TRP A 123 -7.13 -1.62 11.16
C TRP A 123 -6.78 -0.17 11.54
N LEU A 124 -7.72 0.78 11.51
CA LEU A 124 -7.45 2.21 11.74
C LEU A 124 -7.97 2.73 13.10
N ASN A 125 -8.75 1.92 13.83
CA ASN A 125 -9.30 2.25 15.15
C ASN A 125 -8.80 1.31 16.27
N ALA A 126 -7.71 0.57 16.05
CA ALA A 126 -7.11 -0.32 17.04
C ALA A 126 -5.97 0.38 17.78
#